data_AF-A0A944S2G5-F1
#
_entry.id   AF-A0A944S2G5-F1
#
_cell.length_a   1.000
_cell.length_b   1.000
_cell.length_c   1.000
_cell.angle_alpha   90.00
_cell.angle_beta   90.00
_cell.angle_gamma   90.00
#
_symmetry.space_group_name_H-M   'P 1'
#
loop_
_entity.id
_entity.type
_entity.pdbx_description
1 polymer ?
#
loop_
_entity_poly.entity_id
_entity_poly.type
_entity_poly.pdbx_seq_one_letter_code
_entity_poly.pdbx_strand_id
1 'polypeptide(L)'
;MTQVEHIIFLIHPCCYEPIDAQQIRREGLQLFLDREQVVKARWRAEVAQRDTGTLYVQLGGPAYLHEAAEQALGPEGALLLKTPFPASEDLDEYYRGLTEEIRRHLADHDRALDAATVTSELWGESFEGCVPGYGGAFAQHLGFVQAPEMRFEMTVYDSRFLYEARGIERISIANTDVEAWLFECHDGTSAVTFQPRRTAQWLDERSVCLRLNDRRHQVCDKQGHTVWPDAPWTKAREESVHEVSVPMKEWVSRWIRSVGTGIDEFREVVAAARVE
;
A
#
# COMPACT_ATOMS: atom_id res chain seq x y z
N MET A 1 -3.26 -30.74 -12.36
CA MET A 1 -3.09 -29.29 -12.43
C MET A 1 -4.28 -28.57 -11.79
N THR A 2 -4.08 -28.03 -10.59
CA THR A 2 -5.09 -27.23 -9.87
C THR A 2 -4.90 -25.75 -10.21
N GLN A 3 -5.98 -25.05 -10.52
CA GLN A 3 -5.93 -23.63 -10.89
C GLN A 3 -5.82 -22.75 -9.63
N VAL A 4 -4.99 -21.72 -9.68
CA VAL A 4 -5.02 -20.59 -8.73
C VAL A 4 -6.07 -19.60 -9.20
N GLU A 5 -7.08 -19.37 -8.38
CA GLU A 5 -8.18 -18.44 -8.64
C GLU A 5 -7.98 -17.10 -7.92
N HIS A 6 -7.30 -17.14 -6.79
CA HIS A 6 -7.07 -15.98 -5.92
C HIS A 6 -5.65 -16.00 -5.32
N ILE A 7 -5.01 -14.82 -5.24
CA ILE A 7 -3.73 -14.65 -4.56
C ILE A 7 -3.85 -13.63 -3.44
N ILE A 8 -3.32 -13.98 -2.27
CA ILE A 8 -3.15 -13.07 -1.14
C ILE A 8 -1.67 -12.74 -1.03
N PHE A 9 -1.31 -11.46 -1.18
CA PHE A 9 0.04 -11.00 -0.92
C PHE A 9 0.13 -10.37 0.47
N LEU A 10 0.87 -10.99 1.39
CA LEU A 10 1.19 -10.43 2.69
C LEU A 10 2.61 -9.87 2.72
N ILE A 11 2.73 -8.55 2.73
CA ILE A 11 4.00 -7.83 2.60
C ILE A 11 4.51 -7.38 3.97
N HIS A 12 5.71 -7.81 4.34
CA HIS A 12 6.41 -7.42 5.57
C HIS A 12 5.52 -7.46 6.83
N PRO A 13 4.86 -8.58 7.13
CA PRO A 13 4.02 -8.64 8.32
C PRO A 13 4.86 -8.56 9.61
N CYS A 14 4.26 -8.00 10.65
CA CYS A 14 4.80 -7.98 12.00
C CYS A 14 6.13 -7.21 12.17
N CYS A 15 6.30 -6.06 11.51
CA CYS A 15 7.51 -5.23 11.64
C CYS A 15 7.69 -4.64 13.05
N TYR A 16 6.61 -4.43 13.80
CA TYR A 16 6.65 -3.78 15.12
C TYR A 16 6.77 -4.78 16.27
N GLU A 17 6.25 -6.00 16.12
CA GLU A 17 6.35 -7.09 17.10
C GLU A 17 7.77 -7.41 17.64
N PRO A 18 8.83 -7.46 16.81
CA PRO A 18 10.18 -7.76 17.31
C PRO A 18 10.86 -6.57 18.02
N ILE A 19 10.29 -5.37 17.96
CA ILE A 19 10.86 -4.18 18.60
C ILE A 19 10.61 -4.24 20.11
N ASP A 20 11.65 -4.00 20.91
CA ASP A 20 11.51 -4.05 22.37
C ASP A 20 10.61 -2.95 22.93
N ALA A 21 9.98 -3.22 24.07
CA ALA A 21 8.99 -2.32 24.67
C ALA A 21 9.57 -0.95 25.08
N GLN A 22 10.87 -0.85 25.38
CA GLN A 22 11.49 0.43 25.70
C GLN A 22 11.65 1.29 24.44
N GLN A 23 12.06 0.67 23.32
CA GLN A 23 12.12 1.34 22.03
C GLN A 23 10.73 1.78 21.55
N ILE A 24 9.72 0.90 21.62
CA ILE A 24 8.33 1.24 21.26
C ILE A 24 7.84 2.50 22.00
N ARG A 25 8.09 2.59 23.32
CA ARG A 25 7.72 3.75 24.12
C ARG A 25 8.51 5.01 23.75
N ARG A 26 9.83 4.88 23.56
CA ARG A 26 10.71 6.01 23.24
C ARG A 26 10.35 6.66 21.90
N GLU A 27 10.03 5.84 20.90
CA GLU A 27 9.75 6.29 19.53
C GLU A 27 8.25 6.53 19.28
N GLY A 28 7.39 6.21 20.26
CA GLY A 28 5.94 6.37 20.15
C GLY A 28 5.34 5.48 19.08
N LEU A 29 5.80 4.23 18.99
CA LEU A 29 5.36 3.23 17.99
C LEU A 29 4.17 2.40 18.46
N GLN A 30 3.66 2.65 19.68
CA GLN A 30 2.57 1.87 20.28
C GLN A 30 1.35 1.81 19.36
N LEU A 31 1.01 2.93 18.73
CA LEU A 31 -0.07 3.02 17.75
C LEU A 31 0.04 1.97 16.63
N PHE A 32 1.22 1.82 16.06
CA PHE A 32 1.47 0.91 14.93
C PHE A 32 1.48 -0.54 15.39
N LEU A 33 2.05 -0.81 16.57
CA LEU A 33 2.00 -2.12 17.21
C LEU A 33 0.55 -2.55 17.52
N ASP A 34 -0.28 -1.65 18.05
CA ASP A 34 -1.70 -1.92 18.33
C ASP A 34 -2.45 -2.23 17.04
N ARG A 35 -2.22 -1.44 15.97
CA ARG A 35 -2.78 -1.68 14.64
C ARG A 35 -2.35 -3.04 14.09
N GLU A 36 -1.06 -3.35 14.19
CA GLU A 36 -0.46 -4.62 13.76
C GLU A 36 -1.10 -5.82 14.45
N GLN A 37 -1.31 -5.75 15.77
CA GLN A 37 -1.97 -6.83 16.52
C GLN A 37 -3.39 -7.09 16.02
N VAL A 38 -4.14 -6.02 15.71
CA VAL A 38 -5.49 -6.13 15.16
C VAL A 38 -5.48 -6.78 13.78
N VAL A 39 -4.62 -6.33 12.87
CA VAL A 39 -4.59 -6.88 11.50
C VAL A 39 -4.01 -8.29 11.46
N LYS A 40 -3.05 -8.64 12.33
CA LYS A 40 -2.50 -9.99 12.45
C LYS A 40 -3.58 -11.02 12.78
N ALA A 41 -4.48 -10.70 13.69
CA ALA A 41 -5.60 -11.57 14.02
C ALA A 41 -6.53 -11.75 12.81
N ARG A 42 -6.77 -10.68 12.03
CA ARG A 42 -7.59 -10.72 10.82
C ARG A 42 -6.93 -11.55 9.72
N TRP A 43 -5.63 -11.38 9.46
CA TRP A 43 -4.90 -12.17 8.45
C TRP A 43 -5.07 -13.67 8.70
N ARG A 44 -4.88 -14.12 9.95
CA ARG A 44 -5.06 -15.52 10.32
C ARG A 44 -6.50 -15.99 10.15
N ALA A 45 -7.47 -15.18 10.57
CA ALA A 45 -8.90 -15.52 10.47
C ALA A 45 -9.38 -15.63 9.02
N GLU A 46 -8.90 -14.74 8.15
CA GLU A 46 -9.24 -14.71 6.73
C GLU A 46 -8.60 -15.90 6.00
N VAL A 47 -7.30 -16.16 6.18
CA VAL A 47 -6.62 -17.32 5.56
C VAL A 47 -7.27 -18.64 5.96
N ALA A 48 -7.68 -18.79 7.21
CA ALA A 48 -8.35 -20.01 7.68
C ALA A 48 -9.72 -20.28 7.02
N GLN A 49 -10.30 -19.29 6.34
CA GLN A 49 -11.59 -19.41 5.64
C GLN A 49 -11.44 -19.54 4.12
N ARG A 50 -10.21 -19.44 3.59
CA ARG A 50 -9.94 -19.54 2.16
C ARG A 50 -9.95 -20.99 1.68
N ASP A 51 -10.26 -21.17 0.41
CA ASP A 51 -10.28 -22.47 -0.26
C ASP A 51 -8.91 -22.82 -0.86
N THR A 52 -8.80 -24.04 -1.37
CA THR A 52 -7.59 -24.58 -2.02
C THR A 52 -7.29 -23.93 -3.38
N GLY A 53 -8.20 -23.14 -3.94
CA GLY A 53 -7.98 -22.30 -5.12
C GLY A 53 -7.13 -21.06 -4.81
N THR A 54 -6.90 -20.77 -3.52
CA THR A 54 -6.09 -19.64 -3.07
C THR A 54 -4.59 -19.97 -3.06
N LEU A 55 -3.76 -18.98 -3.34
CA LEU A 55 -2.33 -18.97 -3.06
C LEU A 55 -2.01 -17.82 -2.10
N TYR A 56 -1.46 -18.14 -0.95
CA TYR A 56 -0.94 -17.18 0.01
C TYR A 56 0.56 -16.97 -0.24
N VAL A 57 0.98 -15.73 -0.47
CA VAL A 57 2.37 -15.35 -0.72
C VAL A 57 2.81 -14.36 0.35
N GLN A 58 3.77 -14.75 1.18
CA GLN A 58 4.34 -13.90 2.23
C GLN A 58 5.73 -13.41 1.81
N LEU A 59 5.95 -12.10 1.94
CA LEU A 59 7.26 -11.47 1.79
C LEU A 59 7.77 -10.99 3.15
N GLY A 60 8.81 -11.65 3.68
CA GLY A 60 9.40 -11.28 4.97
C GLY A 60 8.52 -11.59 6.19
N GLY A 61 8.86 -11.00 7.33
CA GLY A 61 8.15 -11.19 8.59
C GLY A 61 8.32 -12.58 9.23
N PRO A 62 7.52 -12.91 10.26
CA PRO A 62 7.70 -14.13 11.04
C PRO A 62 7.20 -15.39 10.32
N ALA A 63 7.95 -16.48 10.46
CA ALA A 63 7.65 -17.78 9.84
C ALA A 63 6.31 -18.37 10.32
N TYR A 64 5.88 -18.09 11.55
CA TYR A 64 4.65 -18.65 12.11
C TYR A 64 3.38 -18.26 11.33
N LEU A 65 3.39 -17.14 10.58
CA LEU A 65 2.24 -16.74 9.76
C LEU A 65 2.15 -17.60 8.51
N HIS A 66 3.29 -17.84 7.86
CA HIS A 66 3.39 -18.78 6.76
C HIS A 66 3.02 -20.20 7.20
N GLU A 67 3.54 -20.68 8.33
CA GLU A 67 3.21 -22.00 8.88
C GLU A 67 1.69 -22.16 9.12
N ALA A 68 1.03 -21.10 9.61
CA ALA A 68 -0.42 -21.11 9.79
C ALA A 68 -1.17 -21.14 8.44
N ALA A 69 -0.68 -20.42 7.42
CA ALA A 69 -1.24 -20.47 6.08
C ALA A 69 -1.04 -21.83 5.42
N GLU A 70 0.13 -22.44 5.56
CA GLU A 70 0.44 -23.79 5.08
C GLU A 70 -0.47 -24.85 5.73
N GLN A 71 -0.74 -24.72 7.03
CA GLN A 71 -1.69 -25.60 7.73
C GLN A 71 -3.12 -25.47 7.20
N ALA A 72 -3.54 -24.28 6.77
CA ALA A 72 -4.89 -24.02 6.29
C ALA A 72 -5.07 -24.37 4.80
N LEU A 73 -4.08 -24.05 3.96
CA LEU A 73 -4.16 -24.13 2.50
C LEU A 73 -3.34 -25.27 1.88
N GLY A 74 -2.54 -25.96 2.69
CA GLY A 74 -1.55 -26.93 2.23
C GLY A 74 -0.23 -26.27 1.78
N PRO A 75 0.85 -27.06 1.66
CA PRO A 75 2.16 -26.60 1.19
C PRO A 75 2.13 -26.04 -0.24
N GLU A 76 1.23 -26.52 -1.09
CA GLU A 76 1.01 -25.98 -2.43
C GLU A 76 0.30 -24.61 -2.42
N GLY A 77 -0.39 -24.31 -1.32
CA GLY A 77 -1.24 -23.14 -1.10
C GLY A 77 -0.56 -21.98 -0.38
N ALA A 78 0.64 -22.19 0.17
CA ALA A 78 1.38 -21.18 0.91
C ALA A 78 2.84 -21.09 0.45
N LEU A 79 3.33 -19.88 0.22
CA LEU A 79 4.69 -19.59 -0.20
C LEU A 79 5.29 -18.47 0.66
N LEU A 80 6.45 -18.72 1.25
CA LEU A 80 7.30 -17.70 1.85
C LEU A 80 8.44 -17.35 0.90
N LEU A 81 8.47 -16.11 0.42
CA LEU A 81 9.51 -15.61 -0.48
C LEU A 81 10.85 -15.44 0.26
N LYS A 82 11.92 -15.94 -0.34
CA LYS A 82 13.28 -15.97 0.22
C LYS A 82 14.32 -15.30 -0.66
N THR A 83 13.94 -14.84 -1.86
CA THR A 83 14.83 -14.08 -2.73
C THR A 83 15.47 -12.93 -1.94
N PRO A 84 16.82 -12.86 -1.86
CA PRO A 84 17.50 -11.81 -1.13
C PRO A 84 17.46 -10.50 -1.90
N PHE A 85 17.54 -9.39 -1.18
CA PHE A 85 17.75 -8.08 -1.81
C PHE A 85 19.11 -8.06 -2.53
N PRO A 86 19.19 -7.64 -3.79
CA PRO A 86 20.42 -7.73 -4.56
C PRO A 86 21.43 -6.70 -4.08
N ALA A 87 22.72 -7.05 -4.12
CA ALA A 87 23.81 -6.15 -3.73
C ALA A 87 23.95 -4.92 -4.65
N SER A 88 23.37 -4.99 -5.86
CA SER A 88 23.28 -3.88 -6.81
C SER A 88 22.28 -2.81 -6.38
N GLU A 89 21.40 -3.11 -5.42
CA GLU A 89 20.22 -2.32 -5.06
C GLU A 89 19.24 -2.10 -6.22
N ASP A 90 19.36 -2.91 -7.29
CA ASP A 90 18.46 -2.87 -8.44
C ASP A 90 17.11 -3.52 -8.06
N LEU A 91 16.10 -2.67 -7.90
CA LEU A 91 14.75 -3.11 -7.55
C LEU A 91 14.08 -3.95 -8.65
N ASP A 92 14.35 -3.70 -9.93
CA ASP A 92 13.78 -4.48 -11.03
C ASP A 92 14.38 -5.89 -11.06
N GLU A 93 15.69 -6.01 -10.78
CA GLU A 93 16.33 -7.32 -10.54
C GLU A 93 15.69 -8.05 -9.36
N TYR A 94 15.44 -7.34 -8.26
CA TYR A 94 14.82 -7.91 -7.07
C TYR A 94 13.41 -8.44 -7.34
N TYR A 95 12.56 -7.65 -7.99
CA TYR A 95 11.18 -8.04 -8.31
C TYR A 95 11.11 -9.20 -9.30
N ARG A 96 12.03 -9.27 -10.27
CA ARG A 96 12.17 -10.45 -11.13
C ARG A 96 12.48 -11.70 -10.31
N GLY A 97 13.42 -11.62 -9.37
CA GLY A 97 13.77 -12.75 -8.51
C GLY A 97 12.58 -13.25 -7.69
N LEU A 98 11.85 -12.32 -7.03
CA LEU A 98 10.67 -12.64 -6.23
C LEU A 98 9.57 -13.32 -7.06
N THR A 99 9.28 -12.79 -8.27
CA THR A 99 8.24 -13.39 -9.12
C THR A 99 8.66 -14.71 -9.75
N GLU A 100 9.96 -14.93 -9.97
CA GLU A 100 10.47 -16.23 -10.40
C GLU A 100 10.31 -17.29 -9.32
N GLU A 101 10.44 -16.92 -8.05
CA GLU A 101 10.16 -17.82 -6.93
C GLU A 101 8.69 -18.24 -6.88
N ILE A 102 7.76 -17.30 -7.15
CA ILE A 102 6.33 -17.62 -7.29
C ILE A 102 6.08 -18.59 -8.45
N ARG A 103 6.67 -18.34 -9.63
CA ARG A 103 6.52 -19.22 -10.80
C ARG A 103 7.05 -20.63 -10.53
N ARG A 104 8.21 -20.73 -9.85
CA ARG A 104 8.80 -22.01 -9.47
C ARG A 104 7.90 -22.78 -8.51
N HIS A 105 7.37 -22.12 -7.48
CA HIS A 105 6.42 -22.72 -6.55
C HIS A 105 5.20 -23.30 -7.29
N LEU A 106 4.62 -22.54 -8.23
CA LEU A 106 3.51 -23.02 -9.04
C LEU A 106 3.89 -24.26 -9.86
N ALA A 107 5.06 -24.26 -10.49
CA ALA A 107 5.55 -25.38 -11.29
C ALA A 107 5.83 -26.63 -10.43
N ASP A 108 6.50 -26.47 -9.28
CA ASP A 108 6.86 -27.57 -8.37
C ASP A 108 5.62 -28.27 -7.79
N HIS A 109 4.49 -27.56 -7.72
CA HIS A 109 3.22 -28.07 -7.20
C HIS A 109 2.16 -28.36 -8.28
N ASP A 110 2.52 -28.38 -9.57
CA ASP A 110 1.59 -28.57 -10.71
C ASP A 110 0.35 -27.67 -10.60
N ARG A 111 0.56 -26.37 -10.30
CA ARG A 111 -0.48 -25.35 -10.24
C ARG A 111 -0.39 -24.42 -11.45
N ALA A 112 -1.55 -24.02 -11.96
CA ALA A 112 -1.65 -23.06 -13.05
C ALA A 112 -2.14 -21.70 -12.55
N LEU A 113 -1.61 -20.64 -13.15
CA LEU A 113 -1.99 -19.27 -12.88
C LEU A 113 -2.39 -18.61 -14.20
N ASP A 114 -3.66 -18.22 -14.31
CA ASP A 114 -4.14 -17.43 -15.45
C ASP A 114 -4.15 -15.95 -15.07
N ALA A 115 -3.20 -15.20 -15.63
CA ALA A 115 -3.05 -13.77 -15.36
C ALA A 115 -4.24 -12.93 -15.84
N ALA A 116 -5.10 -13.45 -16.72
CA ALA A 116 -6.29 -12.75 -17.19
C ALA A 116 -7.45 -12.80 -16.18
N THR A 117 -7.57 -13.90 -15.44
CA THR A 117 -8.73 -14.17 -14.58
C THR A 117 -8.41 -14.18 -13.10
N VAL A 118 -7.16 -14.39 -12.71
CA VAL A 118 -6.77 -14.42 -11.30
C VAL A 118 -7.10 -13.10 -10.61
N THR A 119 -7.71 -13.20 -9.44
CA THR A 119 -7.92 -12.07 -8.55
C THR A 119 -6.82 -12.02 -7.52
N SER A 120 -6.51 -10.84 -6.98
CA SER A 120 -5.53 -10.76 -5.90
C SER A 120 -5.82 -9.62 -4.94
N GLU A 121 -5.34 -9.76 -3.71
CA GLU A 121 -5.46 -8.73 -2.69
C GLU A 121 -4.13 -8.49 -1.96
N LEU A 122 -3.97 -7.28 -1.45
CA LEU A 122 -2.74 -6.80 -0.82
C LEU A 122 -2.94 -6.50 0.66
N TRP A 123 -2.11 -7.13 1.49
CA TRP A 123 -2.10 -7.01 2.95
C TRP A 123 -0.69 -6.66 3.43
N GLY A 124 -0.55 -6.23 4.68
CA GLY A 124 0.75 -6.13 5.35
C GLY A 124 1.09 -4.76 5.90
N GLU A 125 2.38 -4.48 6.02
CA GLU A 125 2.89 -3.23 6.59
C GLU A 125 3.16 -2.16 5.53
N SER A 126 2.99 -0.90 5.93
CA SER A 126 3.13 0.29 5.09
C SER A 126 2.08 0.36 3.97
N PHE A 127 0.85 0.72 4.36
CA PHE A 127 -0.26 0.98 3.43
C PHE A 127 0.13 1.94 2.30
N GLU A 128 0.96 2.94 2.58
CA GLU A 128 1.39 3.97 1.65
C GLU A 128 2.57 3.55 0.77
N GLY A 129 3.41 2.62 1.26
CA GLY A 129 4.72 2.33 0.70
C GLY A 129 4.91 0.88 0.32
N CYS A 130 5.22 0.01 1.30
CA CYS A 130 5.61 -1.36 1.00
C CYS A 130 4.51 -2.15 0.29
N VAL A 131 3.32 -2.22 0.88
CA VAL A 131 2.19 -2.96 0.29
C VAL A 131 1.90 -2.53 -1.16
N PRO A 132 1.68 -1.25 -1.47
CA PRO A 132 1.38 -0.82 -2.84
C PRO A 132 2.56 -1.00 -3.80
N GLY A 133 3.79 -0.76 -3.33
CA GLY A 133 4.97 -0.88 -4.17
C GLY A 133 5.26 -2.33 -4.60
N TYR A 134 5.21 -3.29 -3.67
CA TYR A 134 5.38 -4.71 -4.01
C TYR A 134 4.17 -5.27 -4.76
N GLY A 135 2.95 -4.87 -4.39
CA GLY A 135 1.74 -5.30 -5.08
C GLY A 135 1.74 -4.90 -6.56
N GLY A 136 2.09 -3.65 -6.86
CA GLY A 136 2.25 -3.18 -8.23
C GLY A 136 3.37 -3.90 -8.98
N ALA A 137 4.50 -4.19 -8.32
CA ALA A 137 5.59 -4.98 -8.89
C ALA A 137 5.13 -6.41 -9.24
N PHE A 138 4.43 -7.10 -8.35
CA PHE A 138 3.91 -8.43 -8.62
C PHE A 138 2.92 -8.43 -9.78
N ALA A 139 2.01 -7.46 -9.82
CA ALA A 139 1.08 -7.32 -10.94
C ALA A 139 1.80 -7.14 -12.28
N GLN A 140 2.80 -6.25 -12.31
CA GLN A 140 3.61 -5.97 -13.49
C GLN A 140 4.37 -7.21 -13.97
N HIS A 141 5.14 -7.84 -13.06
CA HIS A 141 6.03 -8.93 -13.42
C HIS A 141 5.31 -10.26 -13.65
N LEU A 142 4.17 -10.51 -13.00
CA LEU A 142 3.32 -11.69 -13.26
C LEU A 142 2.35 -11.47 -14.42
N GLY A 143 2.22 -10.23 -14.92
CA GLY A 143 1.42 -9.89 -16.10
C GLY A 143 -0.09 -9.86 -15.83
N PHE A 144 -0.50 -9.50 -14.61
CA PHE A 144 -1.91 -9.49 -14.23
C PHE A 144 -2.71 -8.47 -15.03
N VAL A 145 -3.83 -8.94 -15.62
CA VAL A 145 -4.81 -8.06 -16.23
C VAL A 145 -5.65 -7.39 -15.16
N GLN A 146 -5.99 -8.08 -14.07
CA GLN A 146 -6.69 -7.51 -12.93
C GLN A 146 -5.68 -6.99 -11.91
N ALA A 147 -5.81 -5.72 -11.53
CA ALA A 147 -4.87 -5.13 -10.58
C ALA A 147 -5.14 -5.68 -9.16
N PRO A 148 -4.12 -5.92 -8.33
CA PRO A 148 -4.33 -6.36 -6.96
C PRO A 148 -5.15 -5.34 -6.15
N GLU A 149 -6.15 -5.85 -5.45
CA GLU A 149 -7.03 -5.04 -4.60
C GLU A 149 -6.34 -4.70 -3.28
N MET A 150 -6.19 -3.42 -2.98
CA MET A 150 -5.71 -2.99 -1.67
C MET A 150 -6.81 -3.14 -0.62
N ARG A 151 -6.51 -3.82 0.49
CA ARG A 151 -7.42 -4.01 1.62
C ARG A 151 -6.91 -3.20 2.81
N PHE A 152 -7.29 -1.91 2.91
CA PHE A 152 -6.80 -1.01 3.97
C PHE A 152 -6.96 -1.61 5.37
N GLU A 153 -8.08 -2.27 5.63
CA GLU A 153 -8.41 -2.92 6.89
C GLU A 153 -7.48 -4.10 7.25
N MET A 154 -6.72 -4.59 6.27
CA MET A 154 -5.68 -5.64 6.35
C MET A 154 -4.26 -5.06 6.29
N THR A 155 -4.12 -3.74 6.41
CA THR A 155 -2.80 -3.07 6.41
C THR A 155 -2.51 -2.32 7.70
N VAL A 156 -1.21 -2.20 7.99
CA VAL A 156 -0.67 -1.21 8.93
C VAL A 156 -0.27 0.02 8.13
N TYR A 157 -0.77 1.18 8.52
CA TYR A 157 -0.38 2.47 7.92
C TYR A 157 0.82 3.07 8.65
N ASP A 158 1.61 3.87 7.95
CA ASP A 158 2.78 4.53 8.53
C ASP A 158 2.49 5.96 9.00
N SER A 159 1.34 6.51 8.60
CA SER A 159 0.99 7.91 8.86
C SER A 159 0.12 8.04 10.10
N ARG A 160 0.63 8.76 11.11
CA ARG A 160 -0.05 8.88 12.43
C ARG A 160 -1.44 9.50 12.35
N PHE A 161 -1.66 10.43 11.42
CA PHE A 161 -2.96 11.08 11.23
C PHE A 161 -4.04 10.16 10.62
N LEU A 162 -3.69 8.93 10.23
CA LEU A 162 -4.66 7.90 9.87
C LEU A 162 -5.22 7.15 11.09
N TYR A 163 -4.69 7.41 12.30
CA TYR A 163 -5.28 6.87 13.51
C TYR A 163 -6.75 7.30 13.64
N GLU A 164 -7.62 6.30 13.78
CA GLU A 164 -9.07 6.45 13.83
C GLU A 164 -9.67 7.20 12.64
N ALA A 165 -8.99 7.19 11.49
CA ALA A 165 -9.55 7.71 10.25
C ALA A 165 -10.85 6.98 9.88
N ARG A 166 -11.76 7.74 9.29
CA ARG A 166 -13.11 7.34 8.89
C ARG A 166 -13.33 7.69 7.43
N GLY A 167 -14.51 7.35 6.90
CA GLY A 167 -14.92 7.79 5.57
C GLY A 167 -13.91 7.43 4.48
N ILE A 168 -13.38 6.21 4.53
CA ILE A 168 -12.33 5.75 3.61
C ILE A 168 -12.96 5.57 2.24
N GLU A 169 -12.47 6.32 1.26
CA GLU A 169 -12.98 6.33 -0.10
C GLU A 169 -11.85 6.09 -1.09
N ARG A 170 -12.11 5.22 -2.07
CA ARG A 170 -11.22 4.94 -3.18
C ARG A 170 -11.73 5.65 -4.42
N ILE A 171 -10.90 6.49 -5.02
CA ILE A 171 -11.22 7.27 -6.21
C ILE A 171 -10.28 6.84 -7.34
N SER A 172 -10.83 6.23 -8.39
CA SER A 172 -10.05 5.85 -9.58
C SER A 172 -9.68 7.10 -10.39
N ILE A 173 -8.41 7.22 -10.76
CA ILE A 173 -7.94 8.33 -11.60
C ILE A 173 -8.11 7.95 -13.08
N ALA A 174 -8.86 8.78 -13.81
CA ALA A 174 -9.32 8.48 -15.15
C ALA A 174 -8.17 8.16 -16.12
N ASN A 175 -8.35 7.08 -16.91
CA ASN A 175 -7.39 6.60 -17.91
C ASN A 175 -6.02 6.13 -17.35
N THR A 176 -5.98 5.73 -16.08
CA THR A 176 -4.77 5.26 -15.41
C THR A 176 -5.06 4.01 -14.57
N ASP A 177 -4.00 3.37 -14.07
CA ASP A 177 -4.08 2.32 -13.04
C ASP A 177 -3.87 2.88 -11.62
N VAL A 178 -3.95 4.19 -11.45
CA VAL A 178 -3.70 4.88 -10.19
C VAL A 178 -5.01 5.09 -9.44
N GLU A 179 -4.96 4.88 -8.13
CA GLU A 179 -6.05 5.14 -7.22
C GLU A 179 -5.65 6.18 -6.19
N ALA A 180 -6.55 7.11 -5.92
CA ALA A 180 -6.46 7.98 -4.77
C ALA A 180 -7.24 7.36 -3.61
N TRP A 181 -6.62 7.36 -2.42
CA TRP A 181 -7.24 6.89 -1.19
C TRP A 181 -7.48 8.08 -0.28
N LEU A 182 -8.75 8.49 -0.19
CA LEU A 182 -9.23 9.63 0.58
C LEU A 182 -9.72 9.18 1.95
N PHE A 183 -9.36 9.94 2.98
CA PHE A 183 -9.66 9.66 4.38
C PHE A 183 -10.22 10.89 5.06
N GLU A 184 -11.21 10.70 5.94
CA GLU A 184 -11.58 11.67 6.96
C GLU A 184 -10.73 11.40 8.21
N CYS A 185 -9.85 12.33 8.58
CA CYS A 185 -8.96 12.18 9.72
C CYS A 185 -9.65 12.57 11.03
N HIS A 186 -9.22 11.97 12.15
CA HIS A 186 -9.79 12.23 13.46
C HIS A 186 -9.70 13.71 13.91
N ASP A 187 -8.73 14.46 13.39
CA ASP A 187 -8.57 15.90 13.67
C ASP A 187 -9.52 16.81 12.86
N GLY A 188 -10.46 16.22 12.11
CA GLY A 188 -11.47 16.94 11.33
C GLY A 188 -10.98 17.43 9.97
N THR A 189 -9.72 17.15 9.61
CA THR A 189 -9.21 17.36 8.24
C THR A 189 -9.42 16.11 7.39
N SER A 190 -9.11 16.19 6.10
CA SER A 190 -9.02 15.02 5.23
C SER A 190 -7.59 14.80 4.75
N ALA A 191 -7.27 13.55 4.40
CA ALA A 191 -5.97 13.19 3.85
C ALA A 191 -6.14 12.32 2.58
N VAL A 192 -5.24 12.45 1.63
CA VAL A 192 -5.19 11.60 0.42
C VAL A 192 -3.77 11.20 0.05
N THR A 193 -3.61 9.96 -0.35
CA THR A 193 -2.40 9.44 -1.01
C THR A 193 -2.78 8.78 -2.34
N PHE A 194 -1.81 8.60 -3.23
CA PHE A 194 -1.99 8.01 -4.55
C PHE A 194 -1.12 6.77 -4.68
N GLN A 195 -1.68 5.72 -5.28
CA GLN A 195 -1.00 4.45 -5.41
C GLN A 195 -1.21 3.87 -6.81
N PRO A 196 -0.14 3.47 -7.52
CA PRO A 196 -0.30 2.73 -8.75
C PRO A 196 -0.67 1.28 -8.44
N ARG A 197 -1.52 0.64 -9.24
CA ARG A 197 -1.94 -0.75 -9.00
C ARG A 197 -1.26 -1.76 -9.91
N ARG A 198 -0.64 -1.33 -11.02
CA ARG A 198 -0.02 -2.23 -12.01
C ARG A 198 1.46 -1.95 -12.28
N THR A 199 2.06 -0.99 -11.58
CA THR A 199 3.49 -0.67 -11.67
C THR A 199 4.12 -0.65 -10.30
N ALA A 200 5.39 -1.05 -10.22
CA ALA A 200 6.16 -0.93 -8.99
C ALA A 200 6.31 0.55 -8.60
N GLN A 201 5.70 0.95 -7.48
CA GLN A 201 5.60 2.37 -7.10
C GLN A 201 6.95 3.09 -7.01
N TRP A 202 7.99 2.44 -6.49
CA TRP A 202 9.33 3.05 -6.38
C TRP A 202 10.05 3.26 -7.72
N LEU A 203 9.61 2.57 -8.77
CA LEU A 203 10.14 2.69 -10.14
C LEU A 203 9.22 3.50 -11.06
N ASP A 204 8.10 4.00 -10.52
CA ASP A 204 7.12 4.74 -11.30
C ASP A 204 7.50 6.22 -11.37
N GLU A 205 7.97 6.61 -12.55
CA GLU A 205 8.41 7.98 -12.86
C GLU A 205 7.26 8.92 -13.26
N ARG A 206 6.04 8.37 -13.43
CA ARG A 206 4.87 9.21 -13.71
C ARG A 206 4.61 10.15 -12.54
N SER A 207 4.01 11.30 -12.79
CA SER A 207 3.68 12.27 -11.74
C SER A 207 2.18 12.42 -11.58
N VAL A 208 1.72 12.55 -10.33
CA VAL A 208 0.35 12.95 -10.04
C VAL A 208 0.32 14.48 -9.98
N CYS A 209 -0.46 15.10 -10.85
CA CYS A 209 -0.62 16.55 -10.90
C CYS A 209 -2.01 16.95 -10.39
N LEU A 210 -2.05 17.90 -9.45
CA LEU A 210 -3.27 18.45 -8.86
C LEU A 210 -3.24 19.97 -8.83
N ARG A 211 -4.43 20.58 -8.72
CA ARG A 211 -4.58 22.01 -8.48
C ARG A 211 -4.87 22.26 -7.01
N LEU A 212 -3.87 22.74 -6.27
CA LEU A 212 -3.95 22.91 -4.82
C LEU A 212 -3.99 24.40 -4.43
N ASN A 213 -4.84 24.75 -3.47
CA ASN A 213 -4.90 26.08 -2.89
C ASN A 213 -3.86 26.19 -1.77
N ASP A 214 -2.97 27.17 -1.85
CA ASP A 214 -1.83 27.34 -0.92
C ASP A 214 -2.21 27.71 0.52
N ARG A 215 -3.46 28.09 0.77
CA ARG A 215 -3.99 28.30 2.13
C ARG A 215 -4.72 27.07 2.66
N ARG A 216 -5.41 26.32 1.79
CA ARG A 216 -6.37 25.30 2.19
C ARG A 216 -5.85 23.87 2.08
N HIS A 217 -4.82 23.65 1.28
CA HIS A 217 -4.22 22.34 1.06
C HIS A 217 -2.74 22.36 1.41
N GLN A 218 -2.24 21.20 1.82
CA GLN A 218 -0.83 20.99 2.10
C GLN A 218 -0.38 19.66 1.53
N VAL A 219 0.80 19.59 0.94
CA VAL A 219 1.51 18.32 0.78
C VAL A 219 2.32 18.11 2.05
N CYS A 220 2.25 16.94 2.67
CA CYS A 220 3.04 16.60 3.85
C CYS A 220 3.73 15.24 3.75
N ASP A 221 4.69 15.01 4.64
CA ASP A 221 5.25 13.67 4.86
C ASP A 221 4.34 12.81 5.78
N LYS A 222 4.74 11.56 6.02
CA LYS A 222 4.04 10.61 6.93
C LYS A 222 3.98 11.09 8.39
N GLN A 223 4.90 11.96 8.79
CA GLN A 223 4.92 12.57 10.11
C GLN A 223 4.00 13.79 10.20
N GLY A 224 3.45 14.25 9.08
CA GLY A 224 2.57 15.42 8.98
C GLY A 224 3.33 16.74 8.81
N HIS A 225 4.64 16.71 8.53
CA HIS A 225 5.38 17.94 8.24
C HIS A 225 5.04 18.44 6.84
N THR A 226 4.68 19.72 6.75
CA THR A 226 4.38 20.37 5.47
C THR A 226 5.62 20.42 4.59
N VAL A 227 5.49 19.88 3.38
CA VAL A 227 6.45 19.94 2.27
C VAL A 227 6.05 21.05 1.31
N TRP A 228 4.76 21.22 1.08
CA TRP A 228 4.22 22.29 0.25
C TRP A 228 2.94 22.86 0.91
N PRO A 229 2.72 24.18 0.89
CA PRO A 229 3.60 25.20 0.33
C PRO A 229 4.88 25.41 1.15
N ASP A 230 5.97 25.85 0.49
CA ASP A 230 7.30 26.08 1.11
C ASP A 230 7.25 27.07 2.29
N ALA A 231 6.28 27.99 2.27
CA ALA A 231 6.04 28.96 3.33
C ALA A 231 4.55 28.95 3.71
N PRO A 232 4.22 29.05 5.01
CA PRO A 232 2.84 29.18 5.46
C PRO A 232 2.15 30.38 4.84
N TRP A 233 0.87 30.23 4.51
CA TRP A 233 0.04 31.36 4.10
C TRP A 233 -0.07 32.39 5.23
N THR A 234 -0.12 33.68 4.87
CA THR A 234 -0.32 34.77 5.83
C THR A 234 -1.47 35.66 5.38
N LYS A 235 -2.13 36.33 6.33
CA LYS A 235 -3.29 37.21 6.06
C LYS A 235 -3.01 38.36 5.08
N ALA A 236 -1.73 38.71 4.90
CA ALA A 236 -1.30 39.76 3.97
C ALA A 236 -1.13 39.27 2.53
N ARG A 237 -1.25 37.95 2.28
CA ARG A 237 -1.07 37.32 0.97
C ARG A 237 -2.41 36.86 0.40
N GLU A 238 -2.64 37.10 -0.88
CA GLU A 238 -3.79 36.54 -1.58
C GLU A 238 -3.68 35.02 -1.70
N GLU A 239 -4.79 34.32 -1.52
CA GLU A 239 -4.86 32.88 -1.77
C GLU A 239 -4.65 32.61 -3.26
N SER A 240 -3.93 31.55 -3.59
CA SER A 240 -3.68 31.18 -4.98
C SER A 240 -3.79 29.67 -5.16
N VAL A 241 -4.30 29.27 -6.33
CA VAL A 241 -4.34 27.88 -6.77
C VAL A 241 -3.13 27.62 -7.64
N HIS A 242 -2.36 26.62 -7.26
CA HIS A 242 -1.12 26.21 -7.92
C HIS A 242 -1.28 24.83 -8.52
N GLU A 243 -0.64 24.61 -9.64
CA GLU A 243 -0.43 23.25 -10.13
C GLU A 243 0.75 22.64 -9.37
N VAL A 244 0.49 21.53 -8.69
CA VAL A 244 1.48 20.79 -7.92
C VAL A 244 1.63 19.41 -8.55
N SER A 245 2.86 19.04 -8.87
CA SER A 245 3.20 17.76 -9.48
C SER A 245 4.12 16.98 -8.54
N VAL A 246 3.74 15.75 -8.19
CA VAL A 246 4.50 14.88 -7.29
C VAL A 246 4.74 13.53 -7.98
N PRO A 247 6.01 13.12 -8.16
CA PRO A 247 6.33 11.81 -8.75
C PRO A 247 5.70 10.65 -7.98
N MET A 248 5.25 9.61 -8.69
CA MET A 248 4.53 8.47 -8.11
C MET A 248 5.36 7.78 -7.01
N LYS A 249 6.66 7.63 -7.24
CA LYS A 249 7.62 7.11 -6.26
C LYS A 249 7.73 7.90 -4.96
N GLU A 250 7.32 9.16 -4.92
CA GLU A 250 7.33 9.94 -3.68
C GLU A 250 6.10 9.66 -2.79
N TRP A 251 4.98 9.21 -3.36
CA TRP A 251 3.75 8.92 -2.61
C TRP A 251 3.89 7.77 -1.60
N VAL A 252 5.01 7.05 -1.65
CA VAL A 252 5.46 6.14 -0.57
C VAL A 252 5.64 6.87 0.75
N SER A 253 5.70 8.20 0.74
CA SER A 253 5.87 9.05 1.93
C SER A 253 5.07 10.35 1.89
N ARG A 254 4.39 10.66 0.78
CA ARG A 254 3.66 11.92 0.58
C ARG A 254 2.16 11.75 0.76
N TRP A 255 1.55 12.83 1.23
CA TRP A 255 0.12 12.98 1.43
C TRP A 255 -0.31 14.38 1.06
N ILE A 256 -1.57 14.54 0.64
CA ILE A 256 -2.23 15.85 0.61
C ILE A 256 -3.23 15.92 1.76
N ARG A 257 -3.25 17.04 2.46
CA ARG A 257 -4.12 17.33 3.61
C ARG A 257 -5.04 18.51 3.31
N SER A 258 -6.31 18.42 3.68
CA SER A 258 -7.28 19.52 3.60
C SER A 258 -7.38 20.27 4.93
N VAL A 259 -6.55 21.29 5.11
CA VAL A 259 -6.52 22.08 6.36
C VAL A 259 -7.60 23.16 6.42
N GLY A 260 -8.23 23.49 5.29
CA GLY A 260 -9.24 24.55 5.20
C GLY A 260 -10.36 24.28 4.20
N THR A 261 -10.56 23.01 3.82
CA THR A 261 -11.53 22.58 2.80
C THR A 261 -12.34 21.41 3.35
N GLY A 262 -13.66 21.43 3.17
CA GLY A 262 -14.52 20.29 3.54
C GLY A 262 -14.28 19.07 2.64
N ILE A 263 -14.62 17.87 3.12
CA ILE A 263 -14.31 16.62 2.40
C ILE A 263 -14.90 16.56 0.99
N ASP A 264 -16.10 17.12 0.76
CA ASP A 264 -16.74 17.10 -0.56
C ASP A 264 -16.00 17.99 -1.58
N GLU A 265 -15.62 19.21 -1.20
CA GLU A 265 -14.79 20.10 -2.04
C GLU A 265 -13.39 19.50 -2.24
N PHE A 266 -12.85 18.83 -1.22
CA PHE A 266 -11.55 18.17 -1.35
C PHE A 266 -11.61 16.94 -2.27
N ARG A 267 -12.70 16.16 -2.23
CA ARG A 267 -12.96 15.05 -3.15
C ARG A 267 -12.93 15.53 -4.61
N GLU A 268 -13.54 16.69 -4.91
CA GLU A 268 -13.51 17.26 -6.25
C GLU A 268 -12.09 17.59 -6.72
N VAL A 269 -11.26 18.14 -5.83
CA VAL A 269 -9.84 18.41 -6.13
C VAL A 269 -9.08 17.12 -6.43
N VAL A 270 -9.31 16.07 -5.64
CA VAL A 270 -8.67 14.75 -5.83
C VAL A 270 -9.13 14.07 -7.11
N ALA A 271 -10.44 14.07 -7.39
CA ALA A 271 -11.01 13.46 -8.59
C ALA A 271 -10.57 14.16 -9.89
N ALA A 272 -10.16 15.43 -9.80
CA ALA A 272 -9.60 16.20 -10.91
C ALA A 272 -8.10 15.97 -11.14
N ALA A 273 -7.43 15.11 -10.36
CA ALA A 273 -6.03 14.79 -10.55
C ALA A 273 -5.78 14.14 -11.92
N ARG A 274 -4.58 14.39 -12.46
CA ARG A 274 -4.08 13.73 -13.68
C ARG A 274 -2.78 13.00 -13.36
N VAL A 275 -2.48 11.96 -14.14
CA VAL A 275 -1.20 11.25 -14.08
C VAL A 275 -0.51 11.43 -15.42
N GLU A 276 0.76 11.86 -15.39
CA GLU A 276 1.58 12.17 -16.57
C GLU A 276 2.90 11.42 -16.59
#